data_AF-A0A3P6BBV8-F1
#
_entry.id   AF-A0A3P6BBV8-F1
#
_cell.length_a   1.000
_cell.length_b   1.000
_cell.length_c   1.000
_cell.angle_alpha   90.00
_cell.angle_beta   90.00
_cell.angle_gamma   90.00
#
_symmetry.space_group_name_H-M   'P 1'
#
loop_
_entity.id
_entity.type
_entity.pdbx_description
1 polymer ?
#
loop_
_entity_poly.entity_id
_entity_poly.type
_entity_poly.pdbx_seq_one_letter_code
_entity_poly.pdbx_strand_id
1 'polypeptide(L)' 'WILRPARSPQAEQLHIVLCSNQPPLSSSSRDCYKRYVDDLYLDYFNTARTWESVRVADVVDWESVVWFGGHVPRHAFHMW' A
#
# COMPACT_ATOMS: atom_id res chain seq x y z
N TRP A 1 6.11 14.12 -9.25
CA TRP A 1 5.03 13.94 -8.26
C TRP A 1 3.69 13.90 -8.99
N ILE A 2 2.84 12.90 -8.73
CA ILE A 2 1.46 12.88 -9.25
C ILE A 2 0.56 13.34 -8.10
N LEU A 3 0.36 14.65 -7.97
CA LEU A 3 -0.50 15.24 -6.95
C LEU A 3 -1.80 15.73 -7.59
N ARG A 4 -2.90 15.65 -6.84
CA ARG A 4 -4.19 16.20 -7.28
C ARG A 4 -4.09 17.73 -7.39
N PRO A 5 -4.87 18.38 -8.28
CA PRO A 5 -4.92 19.84 -8.34
C PRO A 5 -5.24 20.45 -6.97
N ALA A 6 -4.61 21.59 -6.65
CA ALA A 6 -4.84 22.29 -5.39
C ALA A 6 -6.28 22.83 -5.35
N ARG A 7 -7.14 22.17 -4.57
CA ARG A 7 -8.55 22.58 -4.34
C ARG A 7 -8.77 23.22 -2.98
N SER A 8 -7.69 23.51 -2.25
CA SER A 8 -7.72 24.22 -0.97
C SER A 8 -6.46 25.07 -0.79
N PRO A 9 -6.49 26.12 0.06
CA PRO A 9 -5.32 26.95 0.34
C PRO A 9 -4.12 26.16 0.86
N GLN A 10 -4.37 25.11 1.66
CA GLN A 10 -3.32 24.26 2.20
C GLN A 10 -2.64 23.42 1.11
N ALA A 11 -3.42 22.92 0.14
CA ALA A 11 -2.88 22.16 -0.99
C ALA A 11 -2.08 23.07 -1.94
N GLU A 12 -2.50 24.32 -2.11
CA GLU A 12 -1.77 25.33 -2.89
C GLU A 12 -0.42 25.65 -2.24
N GLN A 13 -0.40 25.91 -0.93
CA GLN A 13 0.85 26.12 -0.18
C GLN A 13 1.81 24.92 -0.31
N LEU A 14 1.29 23.70 -0.20
CA LEU A 14 2.09 22.49 -0.40
C LEU A 14 2.72 22.45 -1.80
N HIS A 15 1.94 22.71 -2.85
CA HIS A 15 2.44 22.75 -4.22
C HIS A 15 3.51 23.83 -4.41
N ILE A 16 3.31 25.04 -3.87
CA ILE A 16 4.30 26.12 -3.92
C ILE A 16 5.62 25.66 -3.29
N VAL A 17 5.57 25.05 -2.10
CA VAL A 17 6.76 24.53 -1.41
C VAL A 17 7.45 23.44 -2.24
N LEU A 18 6.72 22.47 -2.76
CA LEU A 18 7.32 21.38 -3.55
C LEU A 18 7.95 21.87 -4.87
N CYS A 19 7.35 22.87 -5.51
CA CYS A 19 7.84 23.43 -6.78
C CYS A 19 8.99 24.43 -6.58
N SER A 20 9.12 25.05 -5.41
CA SER A 20 10.19 26.02 -5.10
C SER A 20 11.47 25.35 -4.62
N ASN A 21 11.41 24.10 -4.15
CA ASN A 21 12.58 23.31 -3.81
C ASN A 21 13.15 22.64 -5.06
N GLN A 22 14.46 22.80 -5.29
CA GLN A 22 15.11 22.03 -6.33
C GLN A 22 15.02 20.53 -5.99
N PRO A 23 14.60 19.67 -6.93
CA PRO A 23 14.69 18.24 -6.71
C PRO A 23 16.16 17.88 -6.44
N PRO A 24 16.43 16.91 -5.55
CA PRO A 24 17.80 16.47 -5.31
C PRO A 24 18.44 16.13 -6.66
N LEU A 25 19.66 16.66 -6.86
CA LEU A 25 20.46 16.42 -8.06
C LEU A 25 20.46 14.91 -8.34
N SER A 26 20.27 14.54 -9.61
CA SER A 26 20.31 13.16 -10.05
C SER A 26 21.61 12.53 -9.55
N SER A 27 21.52 11.69 -8.51
CA SER A 27 22.67 11.00 -8.00
C SER A 27 23.20 10.08 -9.09
N SER A 28 24.52 10.05 -9.28
CA SER A 28 25.15 9.06 -10.16
C SER A 28 24.91 7.62 -9.66
N SER A 29 24.61 7.47 -8.37
CA SER A 29 24.22 6.20 -7.76
C SER A 29 22.77 5.84 -8.07
N ARG A 30 22.55 4.56 -8.40
CA ARG A 30 21.21 3.98 -8.52
C ARG A 30 20.55 3.90 -7.15
N ASP A 31 19.27 4.25 -7.07
CA ASP A 31 18.46 4.06 -5.87
C ASP A 31 18.40 2.57 -5.48
N CYS A 32 18.44 2.30 -4.18
CA CYS A 32 18.21 0.98 -3.62
C CYS A 32 16.90 0.96 -2.82
N TYR A 33 16.13 -0.10 -3.00
CA TYR A 33 14.88 -0.31 -2.28
C TYR A 33 15.11 -1.37 -1.21
N LYS A 34 14.85 -1.02 0.05
CA LYS A 34 14.78 -1.99 1.14
C LYS A 34 13.31 -2.34 1.37
N ARG A 35 13.02 -3.63 1.50
CA ARG A 35 11.66 -4.12 1.74
C ARG A 35 11.54 -4.49 3.20
N TYR A 36 10.56 -3.90 3.87
CA TYR A 36 10.23 -4.20 5.25
C TYR A 36 8.76 -4.56 5.35
N VAL A 37 8.46 -5.59 6.13
CA VAL A 37 7.09 -5.99 6.49
C VAL A 37 7.10 -6.33 7.97
N ASP A 38 6.27 -5.66 8.76
CA ASP A 38 6.25 -5.75 10.23
C ASP A 38 7.64 -5.55 10.85
N ASP A 39 8.34 -4.49 10.44
CA ASP A 39 9.72 -4.16 10.81
C ASP A 39 10.78 -5.23 10.47
N LEU A 40 10.41 -6.29 9.75
CA LEU A 40 11.35 -7.30 9.27
C LEU A 40 11.83 -6.99 7.86
N TYR A 41 13.16 -6.93 7.69
CA TYR A 41 13.78 -6.83 6.38
C TYR A 41 13.61 -8.12 5.56
N LEU A 42 13.24 -7.98 4.28
CA LEU A 42 13.09 -9.08 3.34
C LEU A 42 13.93 -8.85 2.08
N ASP A 43 14.66 -9.87 1.66
CA ASP A 43 15.44 -9.83 0.41
C ASP A 43 14.54 -9.82 -0.83
N TYR A 44 13.36 -10.45 -0.75
CA TYR A 44 12.36 -10.51 -1.80
C TYR A 44 11.01 -9.99 -1.34
N PHE A 45 10.15 -9.61 -2.29
CA PHE A 45 8.79 -9.20 -1.98
C PHE A 45 7.95 -10.44 -1.65
N ASN A 46 7.48 -10.53 -0.40
CA ASN A 46 6.59 -11.59 0.04
C ASN A 46 5.15 -11.08 0.01
N THR A 47 4.41 -11.45 -1.05
CA THR A 47 3.02 -11.03 -1.23
C THR A 47 2.12 -11.48 -0.08
N ALA A 48 2.26 -12.73 0.39
CA ALA A 48 1.42 -13.26 1.47
C ALA A 48 1.62 -12.47 2.76
N ARG A 49 2.87 -12.21 3.13
CA ARG A 49 3.19 -11.45 4.35
C ARG A 49 2.77 -9.99 4.24
N THR A 50 2.99 -9.37 3.08
CA THR A 50 2.57 -7.99 2.85
C THR A 50 1.05 -7.87 2.92
N TRP A 51 0.33 -8.83 2.35
CA TRP A 51 -1.13 -8.89 2.43
C TRP A 51 -1.61 -9.01 3.88
N GLU A 52 -0.96 -9.87 4.66
CA GLU A 52 -1.27 -10.05 6.07
C GLU A 52 -1.01 -8.79 6.91
N SER A 53 0.07 -8.05 6.64
CA SER A 53 0.38 -6.82 7.38
C SER A 53 -0.53 -5.64 7.04
N VAL A 54 -1.01 -5.54 5.80
CA VAL A 54 -1.82 -4.39 5.34
C VAL A 54 -3.32 -4.64 5.44
N ARG A 55 -3.76 -5.89 5.54
CA ARG A 55 -5.20 -6.18 5.65
C ARG A 55 -5.70 -5.66 6.99
N VAL A 56 -6.63 -4.72 6.93
CA VAL A 56 -7.50 -4.40 8.05
C VAL A 56 -8.66 -5.38 7.94
N ALA A 57 -8.60 -6.46 8.71
CA ALA A 57 -9.65 -7.47 8.72
C ALA A 57 -10.53 -7.29 9.96
N ASP A 58 -11.77 -6.87 9.72
CA ASP A 58 -12.82 -7.00 10.72
C ASP A 58 -13.22 -8.47 10.80
N VAL A 59 -13.26 -9.02 12.02
CA VAL A 59 -13.76 -10.38 12.24
C VAL A 59 -15.27 -10.34 12.03
N VAL A 60 -15.73 -10.98 10.95
CA VAL A 60 -17.14 -11.08 10.60
C VAL A 60 -17.65 -12.48 10.89
N ASP A 61 -18.80 -12.60 11.55
CA ASP A 61 -19.35 -13.90 11.99
C ASP A 61 -19.61 -14.88 10.84
N TRP A 62 -19.80 -14.35 9.63
CA TRP A 62 -20.03 -15.13 8.41
C TRP A 62 -18.74 -15.61 7.72
N GLU A 63 -17.55 -15.20 8.18
CA GLU A 63 -16.27 -15.53 7.55
C GLU A 63 -16.10 -17.05 7.40
N SER A 64 -16.39 -17.81 8.47
CA SER A 64 -16.32 -19.28 8.51
C SER A 64 -17.29 -19.99 7.56
N VAL A 65 -18.38 -19.32 7.17
CA VAL A 65 -19.38 -19.85 6.23
C VAL A 65 -18.89 -19.73 4.79
N VAL A 66 -18.13 -18.67 4.49
CA VAL A 66 -17.63 -18.37 3.14
C VAL A 66 -16.30 -19.07 2.88
N TRP A 67 -15.39 -19.03 3.85
CA TRP A 67 -14.01 -19.50 3.73
C TRP A 67 -13.82 -20.76 4.59
N PHE A 68 -13.86 -21.95 3.96
CA PHE A 68 -13.41 -23.18 4.61
C PHE A 68 -11.88 -23.29 4.50
N GLY A 69 -11.25 -24.14 5.33
CA GLY A 69 -9.80 -24.17 5.69
C GLY A 69 -8.71 -24.17 4.61
N GLY A 70 -9.03 -23.91 3.34
CA GLY A 70 -8.08 -23.52 2.30
C GLY A 70 -8.23 -22.08 1.78
N HIS A 71 -9.09 -21.24 2.38
CA HIS A 71 -9.41 -19.89 1.89
C HIS A 71 -9.82 -19.88 0.40
N VAL A 72 -10.44 -20.96 -0.07
CA VAL A 72 -11.10 -21.02 -1.38
C VAL A 72 -12.60 -20.99 -1.11
N PRO A 73 -13.34 -20.04 -1.69
CA PRO A 73 -14.74 -19.86 -1.36
C PRO A 73 -15.58 -20.93 -2.05
N ARG A 74 -16.37 -21.69 -1.28
CA ARG A 74 -17.19 -22.80 -1.80
C ARG A 74 -18.30 -22.32 -2.74
N HIS A 75 -18.76 -21.07 -2.55
CA HIS A 75 -19.90 -20.48 -3.23
C HIS A 75 -19.62 -19.06 -3.76
N ALA A 76 -18.37 -18.63 -3.93
CA ALA A 76 -18.05 -17.23 -4.32
C ALA A 76 -18.79 -16.74 -5.56
N PHE A 77 -19.09 -17.63 -6.49
CA PHE A 77 -19.78 -17.28 -7.73
C PHE A 77 -21.23 -16.81 -7.54
N HIS A 78 -21.83 -17.00 -6.35
CA HIS A 78 -23.22 -16.61 -6.08
C HIS A 78 -23.36 -15.44 -5.09
N MET A 79 -22.26 -14.84 -4.64
CA MET A 79 -22.26 -13.74 -3.66
C MET A 79 -21.86 -12.38 -4.25
N TRP A 80 -21.73 -12.28 -5.58
CA TRP A 80 -21.48 -11.02 -6.29
C TRP A 80 -22.76 -10.49 -6.94
#